data_AF-A0A8J6M0W8-F1
#
_entry.id   AF-A0A8J6M0W8-F1
#
_cell.length_a   1.000
_cell.length_b   1.000
_cell.length_c   1.000
_cell.angle_alpha   90.00
_cell.angle_beta   90.00
_cell.angle_gamma   90.00
#
_symmetry.space_group_name_H-M   'P 1'
#
loop_
_entity.id
_entity.type
_entity.pdbx_description
1 polymer ?
#
loop_
_entity_poly.entity_id
_entity_poly.type
_entity_poly.pdbx_seq_one_letter_code
_entity_poly.pdbx_strand_id
1 'polypeptide(L)'
;MKLLKRPHSPRRVVIQCTAAVLVLAFLLATAAYAGVKSVRETPEYTTKAGILRINSVVVSHAGKGYIILRQEYQNPFFKNFKDIEYASMQLAANASKVSAVAKIGATTYLGDSTSYKVFYGGQNGAFYTYYTVALQGDIPTDAQEITVDIEGMGEKTLPLFRLDTQQPSQKVWQLPDGQVTTQFYPLTPERDEILVRCVSSNPQKLHSPGIDLVQMGGEDNSLQSVLELPIEISPEETLVLYRREKKRESLSMFERTPKINDLLYQGLTFSYYPTSAVKLEFPVPTEKEIPVLFEDQKVEFSPELRAPLVGMIKQTSNDIWLLLDIPQVSDYLKVWEFECNIPNVSEDKSVTKLGGISTDDMSEYPIICPISSDQETFSCEIVRLSYFYPVIGWAFGQGE
;
A
#
# COMPACT_ATOMS: atom_id res chain seq x y z
N MET A 1 -45.76 -19.51 -2.45
CA MET A 1 -46.29 -19.04 -3.75
C MET A 1 -47.84 -19.07 -3.78
N LYS A 2 -48.52 -18.19 -3.03
CA LYS A 2 -50.00 -18.10 -3.03
C LYS A 2 -50.53 -16.67 -3.29
N LEU A 3 -49.75 -15.80 -3.94
CA LEU A 3 -50.15 -14.41 -4.22
C LEU A 3 -50.27 -14.02 -5.70
N LEU A 4 -50.19 -14.98 -6.64
CA LEU A 4 -50.31 -14.70 -8.08
C LEU A 4 -51.42 -15.54 -8.73
N LYS A 5 -52.68 -15.32 -8.34
CA LYS A 5 -53.83 -16.02 -8.95
C LYS A 5 -55.00 -15.15 -9.42
N ARG A 6 -54.83 -13.82 -9.57
CA ARG A 6 -55.81 -12.98 -10.30
C ARG A 6 -55.11 -11.84 -11.05
N PRO A 7 -55.60 -11.46 -12.25
CA PRO A 7 -55.07 -10.31 -12.96
C PRO A 7 -55.44 -9.04 -12.19
N HIS A 8 -54.44 -8.40 -11.57
CA HIS A 8 -54.60 -7.09 -10.95
C HIS A 8 -54.63 -6.02 -12.05
N SER A 9 -55.55 -5.05 -11.94
CA SER A 9 -55.61 -3.95 -12.90
C SER A 9 -54.31 -3.13 -12.86
N PRO A 10 -53.85 -2.55 -13.99
CA PRO A 10 -52.59 -1.81 -14.05
C PRO A 10 -52.48 -0.70 -12.98
N ARG A 11 -53.60 -0.04 -12.66
CA ARG A 11 -53.68 0.96 -11.59
C ARG A 11 -53.33 0.39 -10.20
N ARG A 12 -53.74 -0.84 -9.88
CA ARG A 12 -53.42 -1.47 -8.58
C ARG A 12 -51.96 -1.87 -8.47
N VAL A 13 -51.34 -2.30 -9.58
CA VAL A 13 -49.90 -2.60 -9.63
C VAL A 13 -49.08 -1.34 -9.43
N VAL A 14 -49.43 -0.24 -10.10
CA VAL A 14 -48.73 1.06 -9.93
C VAL A 14 -48.82 1.55 -8.50
N ILE A 15 -49.99 1.46 -7.85
CA ILE A 15 -50.18 1.86 -6.44
C ILE A 15 -49.34 0.97 -5.51
N GLN A 16 -49.26 -0.34 -5.76
CA GLN A 16 -48.43 -1.25 -4.97
C GLN A 16 -46.93 -1.00 -5.18
N CYS A 17 -46.49 -0.66 -6.39
CA CYS A 17 -45.11 -0.28 -6.66
C CYS A 17 -44.73 1.06 -6.03
N THR A 18 -45.61 2.08 -6.10
CA THR A 18 -45.36 3.37 -5.42
C THR A 18 -45.37 3.22 -3.90
N ALA A 19 -46.27 2.40 -3.35
CA ALA A 19 -46.25 2.07 -1.92
C ALA A 19 -44.97 1.33 -1.51
N ALA A 20 -44.52 0.35 -2.30
CA ALA A 20 -43.28 -0.37 -2.04
C ALA A 20 -42.05 0.55 -2.12
N VAL A 21 -41.99 1.45 -3.11
CA VAL A 21 -40.91 2.44 -3.24
C VAL A 21 -40.93 3.44 -2.09
N LEU A 22 -42.10 3.91 -1.66
CA LEU A 22 -42.22 4.81 -0.51
C LEU A 22 -41.81 4.14 0.80
N VAL A 23 -42.18 2.87 1.01
CA VAL A 23 -41.74 2.09 2.17
C VAL A 23 -40.23 1.85 2.13
N LEU A 24 -39.68 1.52 0.96
CA LEU A 24 -38.24 1.31 0.80
C LEU A 24 -37.45 2.62 1.02
N ALA A 25 -37.93 3.74 0.49
CA ALA A 25 -37.35 5.06 0.69
C ALA A 25 -37.46 5.51 2.16
N PHE A 26 -38.58 5.23 2.83
CA PHE A 26 -38.76 5.52 4.25
C PHE A 26 -37.84 4.65 5.12
N LEU A 27 -37.67 3.36 4.80
CA LEU A 27 -36.71 2.47 5.47
C LEU A 27 -35.26 2.91 5.25
N LEU A 28 -34.90 3.32 4.03
CA LEU A 28 -33.58 3.88 3.72
C LEU A 28 -33.35 5.21 4.44
N ALA A 29 -34.34 6.10 4.48
CA ALA A 29 -34.24 7.38 5.17
C ALA A 29 -34.16 7.21 6.69
N THR A 30 -34.90 6.27 7.27
CA THR A 30 -34.83 5.94 8.70
C THR A 30 -33.56 5.20 9.07
N ALA A 31 -33.04 4.32 8.21
CA ALA A 31 -31.73 3.67 8.40
C ALA A 31 -30.57 4.68 8.25
N ALA A 32 -30.63 5.57 7.25
CA ALA A 32 -29.68 6.66 7.08
C ALA A 32 -29.76 7.65 8.25
N TYR A 33 -30.97 8.02 8.69
CA TYR A 33 -31.15 8.88 9.86
C TYR A 33 -30.70 8.21 11.15
N ALA A 34 -30.95 6.91 11.35
CA ALA A 34 -30.46 6.16 12.49
C ALA A 34 -28.93 6.06 12.49
N GLY A 35 -28.31 5.83 11.32
CA GLY A 35 -26.86 5.86 11.15
C GLY A 35 -26.25 7.25 11.38
N VAL A 36 -26.88 8.31 10.88
CA VAL A 36 -26.44 9.70 11.13
C VAL A 36 -26.66 10.11 12.58
N LYS A 37 -27.74 9.66 13.22
CA LYS A 37 -28.04 9.93 14.62
C LYS A 37 -27.10 9.17 15.54
N SER A 38 -26.80 7.89 15.28
CA SER A 38 -25.81 7.13 16.04
C SER A 38 -24.41 7.72 15.92
N VAL A 39 -24.08 8.32 14.77
CA VAL A 39 -22.83 9.07 14.56
C VAL A 39 -22.83 10.40 15.33
N ARG A 40 -23.96 11.13 15.35
CA ARG A 40 -24.09 12.40 16.10
C ARG A 40 -24.21 12.23 17.60
N GLU A 41 -24.72 11.10 18.09
CA GLU A 41 -24.78 10.74 19.51
C GLU A 41 -23.52 9.97 19.97
N THR A 42 -22.41 10.11 19.25
CA THR A 42 -21.10 9.76 19.80
C THR A 42 -20.85 10.68 20.99
N PRO A 43 -20.79 10.17 22.24
CA PRO A 43 -20.76 11.03 23.42
C PRO A 43 -19.54 11.94 23.38
N GLU A 44 -19.71 13.21 23.81
CA GLU A 44 -18.66 14.23 24.02
C GLU A 44 -17.55 13.82 25.03
N TYR A 45 -17.51 12.55 25.46
CA TYR A 45 -16.56 12.00 26.44
C TYR A 45 -15.42 11.19 25.82
N THR A 46 -15.24 11.25 24.49
CA THR A 46 -13.91 10.98 23.92
C THR A 46 -13.02 12.14 24.36
N THR A 47 -12.16 11.92 25.35
CA THR A 47 -10.97 12.76 25.49
C THR A 47 -10.31 12.85 24.11
N LYS A 48 -10.30 14.07 23.60
CA LYS A 48 -9.85 14.48 22.27
C LYS A 48 -8.47 13.88 21.97
N ALA A 49 -8.32 13.26 20.81
CA ALA A 49 -7.13 12.54 20.31
C ALA A 49 -6.81 11.25 21.12
N GLY A 50 -6.90 10.08 20.49
CA GLY A 50 -6.45 8.81 21.10
C GLY A 50 -5.02 8.90 21.64
N ILE A 51 -4.63 7.97 22.52
CA ILE A 51 -3.32 7.97 23.17
C ILE A 51 -2.24 7.66 22.15
N LEU A 52 -1.40 8.63 21.82
CA LEU A 52 -0.26 8.44 20.93
C LEU A 52 0.91 7.78 21.66
N ARG A 53 1.49 6.76 21.04
CA ARG A 53 2.65 6.01 21.53
C ARG A 53 3.73 5.94 20.45
N ILE A 54 4.99 6.06 20.88
CA ILE A 54 6.15 5.77 20.04
C ILE A 54 6.50 4.30 20.27
N ASN A 55 6.44 3.49 19.22
CA ASN A 55 6.82 2.08 19.28
C ASN A 55 8.33 1.94 19.14
N SER A 56 8.94 2.68 18.21
CA SER A 56 10.39 2.67 17.99
C SER A 56 10.85 3.94 17.26
N VAL A 57 12.12 4.33 17.47
CA VAL A 57 12.82 5.30 16.62
C VAL A 57 13.96 4.57 15.93
N VAL A 58 13.81 4.38 14.63
CA VAL A 58 14.69 3.55 13.80
C VAL A 58 15.67 4.45 13.05
N VAL A 59 16.92 4.00 12.92
CA VAL A 59 17.90 4.58 12.00
C VAL A 59 18.29 3.54 10.96
N SER A 60 18.10 3.85 9.69
CA SER A 60 18.46 2.96 8.58
C SER A 60 19.97 2.91 8.32
N HIS A 61 20.40 2.02 7.42
CA HIS A 61 21.81 1.93 7.02
C HIS A 61 22.32 3.18 6.29
N ALA A 62 21.42 3.91 5.61
CA ALA A 62 21.72 5.20 5.01
C ALA A 62 21.78 6.34 6.05
N GLY A 63 21.51 6.06 7.33
CA GLY A 63 21.48 7.07 8.39
C GLY A 63 20.16 7.83 8.49
N LYS A 64 19.12 7.46 7.72
CA LYS A 64 17.81 8.11 7.79
C LYS A 64 17.06 7.70 9.05
N GLY A 65 16.45 8.68 9.72
CA GLY A 65 15.68 8.47 10.95
C GLY A 65 14.19 8.34 10.69
N TYR A 66 13.54 7.34 11.32
CA TYR A 66 12.10 7.10 11.25
C TYR A 66 11.51 6.92 12.64
N ILE A 67 10.43 7.62 12.94
CA ILE A 67 9.66 7.43 14.17
C ILE A 67 8.42 6.60 13.82
N ILE A 68 8.30 5.45 14.45
CA ILE A 68 7.20 4.51 14.28
C ILE A 68 6.19 4.73 15.41
N LEU A 69 4.98 5.14 15.03
CA LEU A 69 3.97 5.62 15.96
C LEU A 69 2.68 4.81 15.86
N ARG A 70 2.00 4.66 16.99
CA ARG A 70 0.65 4.12 17.09
C ARG A 70 -0.21 5.01 17.96
N GLN A 71 -1.36 5.42 17.46
CA GLN A 71 -2.39 6.10 18.21
C GLN A 71 -3.49 5.11 18.59
N GLU A 72 -3.77 5.01 19.88
CA GLU A 72 -4.72 4.07 20.45
C GLU A 72 -6.02 4.78 20.85
N TYR A 73 -7.13 4.32 20.31
CA TYR A 73 -8.47 4.79 20.60
C TYR A 73 -9.18 3.72 21.42
N GLN A 74 -9.45 4.03 22.69
CA GLN A 74 -10.29 3.22 23.55
C GLN A 74 -11.65 3.90 23.71
N ASN A 75 -12.74 3.15 23.52
CA ASN A 75 -14.07 3.64 23.86
C ASN A 75 -14.82 2.62 24.71
N PRO A 76 -15.08 2.92 26.00
CA PRO A 76 -15.76 1.99 26.91
C PRO A 76 -17.26 1.83 26.63
N PHE A 77 -17.87 2.65 25.77
CA PHE A 77 -19.31 2.66 25.51
C PHE A 77 -19.71 1.92 24.22
N PHE A 78 -18.79 1.76 23.27
CA PHE A 78 -19.08 0.99 22.07
C PHE A 78 -18.99 -0.50 22.37
N LYS A 79 -20.09 -1.21 22.14
CA LYS A 79 -20.22 -2.64 22.45
C LYS A 79 -19.77 -3.57 21.32
N ASN A 80 -19.54 -3.02 20.13
CA ASN A 80 -19.06 -3.76 18.97
C ASN A 80 -17.95 -2.98 18.25
N PHE A 81 -17.10 -3.71 17.55
CA PHE A 81 -15.92 -3.16 16.88
C PHE A 81 -16.24 -2.21 15.73
N LYS A 82 -17.35 -2.44 14.99
CA LYS A 82 -17.74 -1.61 13.85
C LYS A 82 -18.04 -0.17 14.27
N ASP A 83 -18.71 0.01 15.41
CA ASP A 83 -19.01 1.33 15.95
C ASP A 83 -17.73 2.04 16.41
N ILE A 84 -16.78 1.30 17.00
CA ILE A 84 -15.45 1.81 17.38
C ILE A 84 -14.65 2.21 16.13
N GLU A 85 -14.60 1.34 15.13
CA GLU A 85 -13.86 1.54 13.87
C GLU A 85 -14.40 2.73 13.10
N TYR A 86 -15.72 2.82 12.88
CA TYR A 86 -16.31 3.92 12.14
C TYR A 86 -16.13 5.27 12.84
N ALA A 87 -16.32 5.32 14.17
CA ALA A 87 -16.08 6.53 14.95
C ALA A 87 -14.58 6.91 14.97
N SER A 88 -13.69 5.93 15.07
CA SER A 88 -12.23 6.16 15.11
C SER A 88 -11.68 6.55 13.73
N MET A 89 -12.20 5.99 12.64
CA MET A 89 -11.87 6.42 11.28
C MET A 89 -12.30 7.87 11.03
N GLN A 90 -13.47 8.29 11.54
CA GLN A 90 -13.90 9.68 11.46
C GLN A 90 -13.03 10.62 12.30
N LEU A 91 -12.57 10.17 13.47
CA LEU A 91 -11.62 10.94 14.30
C LEU A 91 -10.22 11.01 13.66
N ALA A 92 -9.74 9.92 13.06
CA ALA A 92 -8.46 9.87 12.35
C ALA A 92 -8.48 10.69 11.05
N ALA A 93 -9.62 10.75 10.35
CA ALA A 93 -9.80 11.62 9.18
C ALA A 93 -9.60 13.12 9.53
N ASN A 94 -9.78 13.50 10.81
CA ASN A 94 -9.51 14.86 11.29
C ASN A 94 -8.05 15.07 11.77
N ALA A 95 -7.24 14.00 11.90
CA ALA A 95 -5.87 14.01 12.40
C ALA A 95 -4.89 13.41 11.37
N SER A 96 -4.99 13.82 10.11
CA SER A 96 -4.29 13.20 8.98
C SER A 96 -2.76 13.38 8.97
N LYS A 97 -2.20 14.22 9.85
CA LYS A 97 -0.77 14.51 9.90
C LYS A 97 -0.26 14.48 11.34
N VAL A 98 0.76 13.65 11.58
CA VAL A 98 1.58 13.74 12.78
C VAL A 98 2.89 14.42 12.40
N SER A 99 3.29 15.43 13.18
CA SER A 99 4.58 16.10 13.03
C SER A 99 5.40 15.90 14.30
N ALA A 100 6.71 15.78 14.15
CA ALA A 100 7.65 15.58 15.25
C ALA A 100 8.82 16.57 15.13
N VAL A 101 9.28 17.07 16.27
CA VAL A 101 10.56 17.76 16.40
C VAL A 101 11.48 16.85 17.20
N ALA A 102 12.60 16.45 16.62
CA ALA A 102 13.56 15.58 17.29
C ALA A 102 14.90 16.30 17.49
N LYS A 103 15.61 16.01 18.57
CA LYS A 103 16.87 16.65 18.95
C LYS A 103 17.91 15.61 19.33
N ILE A 104 19.14 15.81 18.85
CA ILE A 104 20.34 15.08 19.25
C ILE A 104 21.40 16.11 19.57
N GLY A 105 21.76 16.25 20.84
CA GLY A 105 22.60 17.36 21.30
C GLY A 105 21.98 18.71 20.95
N ALA A 106 22.70 19.53 20.17
CA ALA A 106 22.22 20.84 19.71
C ALA A 106 21.49 20.79 18.35
N THR A 107 21.54 19.66 17.63
CA THR A 107 20.96 19.53 16.29
C THR A 107 19.49 19.17 16.37
N THR A 108 18.67 19.87 15.57
CA THR A 108 17.22 19.63 15.48
C THR A 108 16.87 19.02 14.13
N TYR A 109 16.02 17.99 14.15
CA TYR A 109 15.47 17.29 13.00
C TYR A 109 13.96 17.49 13.02
N LEU A 110 13.39 17.87 11.89
CA LEU A 110 11.94 17.99 11.72
C LEU A 110 11.44 16.76 10.98
N GLY A 111 10.25 16.28 11.31
CA GLY A 111 9.64 15.17 10.58
C GLY A 111 8.13 15.28 10.53
N ASP A 112 7.54 14.69 9.52
CA ASP A 112 6.10 14.46 9.49
C ASP A 112 5.69 13.17 8.77
N SER A 113 4.43 12.79 8.94
CA SER A 113 3.86 11.54 8.41
C SER A 113 3.24 11.65 7.02
N THR A 114 3.28 12.81 6.35
CA THR A 114 2.47 13.05 5.14
C THR A 114 2.88 12.19 3.95
N SER A 115 4.16 11.83 3.87
CA SER A 115 4.71 11.03 2.77
C SER A 115 4.40 9.54 2.89
N TYR A 116 3.76 9.10 4.00
CA TYR A 116 3.48 7.70 4.25
C TYR A 116 1.99 7.45 4.44
N LYS A 117 1.53 6.34 3.86
CA LYS A 117 0.15 5.90 4.03
C LYS A 117 -0.12 5.60 5.51
N VAL A 118 -1.28 6.06 5.98
CA VAL A 118 -1.79 5.78 7.33
C VAL A 118 -2.50 4.42 7.32
N PHE A 119 -2.29 3.65 8.39
CA PHE A 119 -2.86 2.31 8.52
C PHE A 119 -3.69 2.15 9.77
N TYR A 120 -4.56 1.15 9.76
CA TYR A 120 -5.56 0.95 10.80
C TYR A 120 -5.54 -0.48 11.30
N GLY A 121 -5.81 -0.66 12.59
CA GLY A 121 -5.89 -1.98 13.20
C GLY A 121 -6.79 -1.95 14.43
N GLY A 122 -6.97 -3.10 15.08
CA GLY A 122 -7.72 -3.13 16.33
C GLY A 122 -7.66 -4.46 17.06
N GLN A 123 -7.65 -4.37 18.39
CA GLN A 123 -7.49 -5.50 19.31
C GLN A 123 -8.12 -5.18 20.66
N ASN A 124 -8.73 -6.16 21.34
CA ASN A 124 -9.17 -6.02 22.74
C ASN A 124 -10.02 -4.77 23.05
N GLY A 125 -10.87 -4.34 22.12
CA GLY A 125 -11.72 -3.16 22.31
C GLY A 125 -11.04 -1.82 22.04
N ALA A 126 -9.79 -1.85 21.57
CA ALA A 126 -9.05 -0.70 21.11
C ALA A 126 -8.93 -0.71 19.57
N PHE A 127 -9.00 0.49 18.99
CA PHE A 127 -8.66 0.75 17.59
C PHE A 127 -7.34 1.48 17.52
N TYR A 128 -6.54 1.18 16.50
CA TYR A 128 -5.21 1.73 16.34
C TYR A 128 -5.08 2.43 14.99
N THR A 129 -4.43 3.58 15.00
CA THR A 129 -3.93 4.25 13.79
C THR A 129 -2.41 4.27 13.84
N TYR A 130 -1.78 3.79 12.78
CA TYR A 130 -0.33 3.69 12.69
C TYR A 130 0.22 4.78 11.77
N TYR A 131 1.25 5.46 12.24
CA TYR A 131 1.96 6.50 11.49
C TYR A 131 3.44 6.15 11.38
N THR A 132 4.05 6.63 10.30
CA THR A 132 5.49 6.60 10.09
C THR A 132 5.91 8.03 9.82
N VAL A 133 6.83 8.56 10.63
CA VAL A 133 7.35 9.93 10.50
C VAL A 133 8.81 9.85 10.10
N ALA A 134 9.15 10.36 8.91
CA ALA A 134 10.55 10.47 8.49
C ALA A 134 11.16 11.76 9.01
N LEU A 135 12.34 11.67 9.62
CA LEU A 135 13.14 12.80 10.06
C LEU A 135 13.96 13.36 8.89
N GLN A 136 13.96 14.68 8.77
CA GLN A 136 14.72 15.40 7.75
C GLN A 136 16.20 15.48 8.15
N GLY A 137 17.05 14.88 7.33
CA GLY A 137 18.51 14.83 7.53
C GLY A 137 18.99 13.47 8.02
N ASP A 138 20.32 13.31 8.04
CA ASP A 138 20.97 12.08 8.46
C ASP A 138 21.27 12.14 9.96
N ILE A 139 20.94 11.05 10.65
CA ILE A 139 21.18 10.89 12.08
C ILE A 139 22.67 10.55 12.31
N PRO A 140 23.42 11.33 13.12
CA PRO A 140 24.84 11.13 13.38
C PRO A 140 25.14 9.72 13.84
N THR A 141 26.19 9.07 13.35
CA THR A 141 26.47 7.64 13.60
C THR A 141 26.76 7.31 15.07
N ASP A 142 27.27 8.27 15.83
CA ASP A 142 27.64 8.14 17.24
C ASP A 142 26.46 8.31 18.21
N ALA A 143 25.36 8.91 17.76
CA ALA A 143 24.19 9.15 18.61
C ALA A 143 23.52 7.83 19.06
N GLN A 144 23.25 7.69 20.35
CA GLN A 144 22.58 6.50 20.92
C GLN A 144 21.13 6.75 21.31
N GLU A 145 20.78 8.02 21.53
CA GLU A 145 19.44 8.44 21.95
C GLU A 145 19.02 9.69 21.19
N ILE A 146 17.73 9.92 21.18
CA ILE A 146 17.10 11.07 20.54
C ILE A 146 15.96 11.56 21.42
N THR A 147 15.86 12.87 21.56
CA THR A 147 14.75 13.51 22.26
C THR A 147 13.71 13.92 21.25
N VAL A 148 12.50 13.37 21.35
CA VAL A 148 11.40 13.56 20.41
C VAL A 148 10.26 14.31 21.11
N ASP A 149 9.79 15.38 20.49
CA ASP A 149 8.61 16.14 20.89
C ASP A 149 7.53 16.01 19.81
N ILE A 150 6.37 15.47 20.21
CA ILE A 150 5.18 15.31 19.38
C ILE A 150 4.01 15.90 20.13
N GLU A 151 3.18 16.66 19.43
CA GLU A 151 1.97 17.27 20.00
C GLU A 151 1.12 16.21 20.71
N GLY A 152 0.77 16.48 21.98
CA GLY A 152 -0.01 15.56 22.82
C GLY A 152 0.79 14.48 23.55
N MET A 153 2.08 14.28 23.25
CA MET A 153 2.96 13.37 24.01
C MET A 153 3.95 14.08 24.93
N GLY A 154 4.29 15.34 24.62
CA GLY A 154 5.40 16.05 25.23
C GLY A 154 6.75 15.47 24.84
N GLU A 155 7.81 16.11 25.34
CA GLU A 155 9.20 15.75 25.02
C GLU A 155 9.60 14.43 25.73
N LYS A 156 10.14 13.48 24.95
CA LYS A 156 10.60 12.16 25.44
C LYS A 156 11.94 11.79 24.83
N THR A 157 12.88 11.36 25.66
CA THR A 157 14.15 10.76 25.20
C THR A 157 13.98 9.25 25.01
N LEU A 158 14.38 8.76 23.84
CA LEU A 158 14.25 7.37 23.43
C LEU A 158 15.56 6.86 22.84
N PRO A 159 15.89 5.56 23.04
CA PRO A 159 17.04 4.95 22.39
C PRO A 159 16.81 4.86 20.87
N LEU A 160 17.89 4.99 20.11
CA LEU A 160 17.89 4.79 18.66
C LEU A 160 18.08 3.31 18.32
N PHE A 161 17.10 2.73 17.62
CA PHE A 161 17.19 1.39 17.04
C PHE A 161 17.91 1.46 15.69
N ARG A 162 19.24 1.34 15.71
CA ARG A 162 20.04 1.45 14.48
C ARG A 162 20.23 0.10 13.81
N LEU A 163 19.77 -0.06 12.58
CA LEU A 163 19.77 -1.35 11.86
C LEU A 163 21.17 -1.95 11.65
N ASP A 164 22.20 -1.12 11.57
CA ASP A 164 23.61 -1.51 11.43
C ASP A 164 24.20 -2.16 12.70
N THR A 165 23.68 -1.79 13.87
CA THR A 165 24.11 -2.35 15.16
C THR A 165 23.32 -3.57 15.59
N GLN A 166 22.16 -3.81 14.98
CA GLN A 166 21.29 -4.93 15.34
C GLN A 166 21.71 -6.19 14.61
N GLN A 167 21.50 -7.34 15.24
CA GLN A 167 21.65 -8.64 14.60
C GLN A 167 20.31 -9.05 13.96
N PRO A 168 20.16 -8.96 12.62
CA PRO A 168 18.93 -9.41 11.98
C PRO A 168 18.86 -10.94 11.90
N SER A 169 17.65 -11.46 11.87
CA SER A 169 17.40 -12.74 11.20
C SER A 169 17.59 -12.51 9.71
N GLN A 170 18.24 -13.41 8.98
CA GLN A 170 18.47 -13.20 7.55
C GLN A 170 18.28 -14.46 6.74
N LYS A 171 17.94 -14.26 5.46
CA LYS A 171 17.88 -15.32 4.47
C LYS A 171 18.58 -14.88 3.20
N VAL A 172 19.34 -15.80 2.63
CA VAL A 172 20.14 -15.56 1.43
C VAL A 172 19.63 -16.45 0.31
N TRP A 173 19.38 -15.85 -0.84
CA TRP A 173 18.97 -16.52 -2.06
C TRP A 173 20.09 -16.41 -3.09
N GLN A 174 20.57 -17.55 -3.59
CA GLN A 174 21.49 -17.58 -4.72
C GLN A 174 20.65 -17.67 -6.00
N LEU A 175 20.46 -16.55 -6.68
CA LEU A 175 19.77 -16.50 -7.97
C LEU A 175 20.81 -16.54 -9.11
N PRO A 176 20.42 -16.97 -10.32
CA PRO A 176 21.32 -16.98 -11.49
C PRO A 176 21.94 -15.62 -11.80
N ASP A 177 21.22 -14.53 -11.56
CA ASP A 177 21.62 -13.17 -11.91
C ASP A 177 22.35 -12.42 -10.77
N GLY A 178 22.38 -13.01 -9.58
CA GLY A 178 23.04 -12.46 -8.40
C GLY A 178 22.49 -13.02 -7.09
N GLN A 179 23.21 -12.79 -6.00
CA GLN A 179 22.74 -13.12 -4.66
C GLN A 179 21.82 -12.02 -4.14
N VAL A 180 20.71 -12.42 -3.51
CA VAL A 180 19.81 -11.53 -2.78
C VAL A 180 19.82 -11.90 -1.30
N THR A 181 19.96 -10.91 -0.42
CA THR A 181 19.87 -11.08 1.02
C THR A 181 18.67 -10.32 1.56
N THR A 182 17.83 -11.01 2.34
CA THR A 182 16.73 -10.41 3.10
C THR A 182 17.05 -10.45 4.58
N GLN A 183 16.90 -9.32 5.26
CA GLN A 183 17.23 -9.11 6.67
C GLN A 183 15.96 -8.63 7.40
N PHE A 184 15.65 -9.24 8.52
CA PHE A 184 14.41 -9.06 9.26
C PHE A 184 14.71 -8.54 10.66
N TYR A 185 14.14 -7.39 11.01
CA TYR A 185 14.33 -6.68 12.27
C TYR A 185 12.98 -6.49 12.98
N PRO A 186 12.66 -7.29 14.01
CA PRO A 186 11.46 -7.07 14.81
C PRO A 186 11.61 -5.78 15.61
N LEU A 187 10.65 -4.86 15.46
CA LEU A 187 10.67 -3.57 16.16
C LEU A 187 10.07 -3.66 17.57
N THR A 188 9.29 -4.71 17.84
CA THR A 188 8.71 -4.98 19.15
C THR A 188 8.95 -6.44 19.55
N PRO A 189 9.01 -6.77 20.85
CA PRO A 189 9.06 -8.16 21.34
C PRO A 189 7.88 -9.02 20.86
N GLU A 190 6.72 -8.39 20.64
CA GLU A 190 5.50 -9.00 20.13
C GLU A 190 5.56 -9.26 18.61
N ARG A 191 6.55 -8.70 17.91
CA ARG A 191 6.67 -8.78 16.44
C ARG A 191 5.41 -8.29 15.74
N ASP A 192 4.80 -7.22 16.24
CA ASP A 192 3.65 -6.58 15.59
C ASP A 192 4.07 -5.76 14.37
N GLU A 193 5.33 -5.34 14.36
CA GLU A 193 5.98 -4.56 13.33
C GLU A 193 7.38 -5.13 13.06
N ILE A 194 7.69 -5.38 11.80
CA ILE A 194 8.99 -5.88 11.36
C ILE A 194 9.48 -5.01 10.21
N LEU A 195 10.72 -4.54 10.32
CA LEU A 195 11.44 -4.01 9.17
C LEU A 195 12.11 -5.13 8.41
N VAL A 196 11.94 -5.10 7.11
CA VAL A 196 12.58 -6.03 6.20
C VAL A 196 13.40 -5.24 5.22
N ARG A 197 14.71 -5.51 5.25
CA ARG A 197 15.66 -4.97 4.29
C ARG A 197 15.98 -6.04 3.27
N CYS A 198 15.88 -5.69 2.00
CA CYS A 198 16.26 -6.53 0.88
C CYS A 198 17.41 -5.87 0.14
N VAL A 199 18.45 -6.65 -0.18
CA VAL A 199 19.67 -6.17 -0.83
C VAL A 199 20.06 -7.12 -1.93
N SER A 200 20.45 -6.57 -3.07
CA SER A 200 21.08 -7.30 -4.15
C SER A 200 22.60 -7.14 -4.11
N SER A 201 23.31 -8.24 -4.31
CA SER A 201 24.77 -8.23 -4.52
C SER A 201 25.19 -7.68 -5.88
N ASN A 202 24.23 -7.53 -6.80
CA ASN A 202 24.46 -7.05 -8.16
C ASN A 202 23.34 -6.06 -8.56
N PRO A 203 23.34 -4.82 -8.03
CA PRO A 203 22.28 -3.84 -8.25
C PRO A 203 22.11 -3.44 -9.72
N GLN A 204 23.12 -3.63 -10.56
CA GLN A 204 23.04 -3.38 -12.00
C GLN A 204 22.13 -4.37 -12.73
N LYS A 205 22.23 -5.68 -12.43
CA LYS A 205 21.40 -6.71 -13.07
C LYS A 205 20.11 -7.03 -12.32
N LEU A 206 20.19 -6.94 -11.00
CA LEU A 206 19.09 -7.18 -10.08
C LEU A 206 19.00 -5.93 -9.22
N HIS A 207 18.21 -4.94 -9.65
CA HIS A 207 17.85 -3.80 -8.81
C HIS A 207 17.28 -4.27 -7.47
N SER A 208 17.16 -3.38 -6.50
CA SER A 208 16.78 -3.80 -5.18
C SER A 208 15.43 -4.55 -5.16
N PRO A 209 15.40 -5.78 -4.62
CA PRO A 209 14.18 -6.56 -4.56
C PRO A 209 13.26 -6.04 -3.46
N GLY A 210 11.96 -6.16 -3.65
CA GLY A 210 10.95 -6.25 -2.60
C GLY A 210 10.54 -7.71 -2.41
N ILE A 211 9.85 -7.99 -1.31
CA ILE A 211 9.20 -9.29 -1.11
C ILE A 211 7.76 -9.15 -1.60
N ASP A 212 7.30 -10.08 -2.44
CA ASP A 212 5.96 -10.04 -3.03
C ASP A 212 5.01 -11.05 -2.38
N LEU A 213 3.72 -10.68 -2.34
CA LEU A 213 2.63 -11.51 -1.83
C LEU A 213 2.90 -12.00 -0.40
N VAL A 214 3.30 -11.09 0.48
CA VAL A 214 3.57 -11.41 1.87
C VAL A 214 2.26 -11.68 2.62
N GLN A 215 2.22 -12.82 3.29
CA GLN A 215 1.09 -13.26 4.10
C GLN A 215 1.58 -13.81 5.43
N MET A 216 0.67 -13.90 6.40
CA MET A 216 0.93 -14.68 7.62
C MET A 216 0.80 -16.15 7.28
N GLY A 217 1.82 -16.91 7.68
CA GLY A 217 1.80 -18.36 7.67
C GLY A 217 1.14 -18.90 8.95
N GLY A 218 0.50 -20.07 8.82
CA GLY A 218 -0.05 -20.82 9.95
C GLY A 218 -1.32 -20.28 10.63
N GLU A 219 -1.68 -18.99 10.45
CA GLU A 219 -2.85 -18.37 11.09
C GLU A 219 -4.09 -18.27 10.17
N ASP A 220 -5.26 -18.04 10.79
CA ASP A 220 -6.52 -17.79 10.09
C ASP A 220 -6.47 -16.46 9.33
N ASN A 221 -6.02 -16.55 8.08
CA ASN A 221 -5.98 -15.45 7.12
C ASN A 221 -7.38 -14.92 6.76
N SER A 222 -8.49 -15.48 7.27
CA SER A 222 -9.82 -14.91 7.03
C SER A 222 -10.04 -13.57 7.76
N LEU A 223 -9.33 -13.33 8.88
CA LEU A 223 -9.55 -12.14 9.72
C LEU A 223 -8.40 -11.12 9.70
N GLN A 224 -7.26 -11.48 9.11
CA GLN A 224 -6.03 -10.69 9.20
C GLN A 224 -5.31 -10.62 7.85
N SER A 225 -4.53 -9.56 7.68
CA SER A 225 -3.63 -9.35 6.55
C SER A 225 -2.29 -8.82 7.04
N VAL A 226 -1.25 -9.01 6.22
CA VAL A 226 0.00 -8.28 6.35
C VAL A 226 -0.10 -7.07 5.45
N LEU A 227 0.35 -5.96 5.98
CA LEU A 227 0.42 -4.70 5.28
C LEU A 227 1.88 -4.32 5.10
N GLU A 228 2.20 -3.87 3.89
CA GLU A 228 3.53 -3.46 3.48
C GLU A 228 3.59 -1.93 3.31
N LEU A 229 4.57 -1.30 3.95
CA LEU A 229 4.90 0.12 3.73
C LEU A 229 6.37 0.22 3.31
N PRO A 230 6.66 0.47 2.03
CA PRO A 230 8.01 0.81 1.61
C PRO A 230 8.45 2.11 2.30
N ILE A 231 9.58 2.06 3.00
CA ILE A 231 10.20 3.21 3.67
C ILE A 231 11.29 3.80 2.79
N GLU A 232 12.14 2.95 2.23
CA GLU A 232 13.24 3.31 1.33
C GLU A 232 13.23 2.37 0.14
N ILE A 233 13.40 2.93 -1.06
CA ILE A 233 13.54 2.19 -2.30
C ILE A 233 14.68 2.86 -3.07
N SER A 234 15.76 2.12 -3.28
CA SER A 234 16.87 2.50 -4.16
C SER A 234 17.22 1.31 -5.07
N PRO A 235 18.08 1.50 -6.08
CA PRO A 235 18.60 0.38 -6.87
C PRO A 235 19.37 -0.65 -6.04
N GLU A 236 19.93 -0.27 -4.89
CA GLU A 236 20.78 -1.12 -4.06
C GLU A 236 20.03 -1.78 -2.90
N GLU A 237 19.05 -1.10 -2.32
CA GLU A 237 18.28 -1.61 -1.21
C GLU A 237 16.80 -1.18 -1.17
N THR A 238 15.99 -2.06 -0.58
CA THR A 238 14.58 -1.80 -0.29
C THR A 238 14.40 -2.04 1.19
N LEU A 239 13.87 -1.06 1.89
CA LEU A 239 13.47 -1.18 3.29
C LEU A 239 11.95 -1.08 3.37
N VAL A 240 11.30 -2.15 3.82
CA VAL A 240 9.84 -2.23 3.93
C VAL A 240 9.46 -2.49 5.38
N LEU A 241 8.52 -1.71 5.88
CA LEU A 241 7.87 -1.96 7.17
C LEU A 241 6.63 -2.81 6.97
N TYR A 242 6.70 -4.03 7.49
CA TYR A 242 5.57 -4.93 7.55
C TYR A 242 4.85 -4.74 8.88
N ARG A 243 3.54 -4.52 8.79
CA ARG A 243 2.65 -4.39 9.95
C ARG A 243 1.47 -5.33 9.81
N ARG A 244 0.85 -5.66 10.92
CA ARG A 244 -0.38 -6.44 10.94
C ARG A 244 -1.59 -5.52 10.75
N GLU A 245 -2.51 -5.96 9.89
CA GLU A 245 -3.78 -5.29 9.68
C GLU A 245 -4.94 -6.27 9.92
N LYS A 246 -6.03 -5.75 10.46
CA LYS A 246 -7.28 -6.49 10.57
C LYS A 246 -8.03 -6.37 9.23
N LYS A 247 -8.51 -7.47 8.67
CA LYS A 247 -9.36 -7.40 7.47
C LYS A 247 -10.65 -6.64 7.78
N ARG A 248 -11.04 -5.69 6.92
CA ARG A 248 -12.25 -4.86 7.05
C ARG A 248 -13.55 -5.67 7.26
N GLU A 249 -13.59 -6.92 6.80
CA GLU A 249 -14.75 -7.79 6.91
C GLU A 249 -14.84 -8.52 8.26
N SER A 250 -13.77 -8.50 9.06
CA SER A 250 -13.69 -9.18 10.35
C SER A 250 -14.43 -8.42 11.45
N LEU A 251 -15.51 -9.04 11.96
CA LEU A 251 -16.37 -8.50 13.02
C LEU A 251 -15.87 -8.78 14.44
N SER A 252 -14.97 -9.73 14.60
CA SER A 252 -14.52 -10.23 15.90
C SER A 252 -13.30 -9.45 16.38
N MET A 253 -13.16 -9.27 17.70
CA MET A 253 -11.91 -8.81 18.30
C MET A 253 -10.96 -10.00 18.44
N PHE A 254 -9.66 -9.80 18.29
CA PHE A 254 -8.69 -10.83 18.62
C PHE A 254 -8.62 -10.99 20.15
N GLU A 255 -8.66 -12.23 20.65
CA GLU A 255 -8.55 -12.54 22.09
C GLU A 255 -7.11 -12.45 22.62
N ARG A 256 -6.11 -12.54 21.74
CA ARG A 256 -4.67 -12.44 22.05
C ARG A 256 -3.99 -11.54 21.04
N THR A 257 -2.79 -11.03 21.38
CA THR A 257 -1.90 -10.35 20.41
C THR A 257 -1.27 -11.43 19.55
N PRO A 258 -1.73 -11.63 18.31
CA PRO A 258 -1.07 -12.56 17.41
C PRO A 258 0.24 -11.89 16.97
N LYS A 259 1.30 -12.65 16.79
CA LYS A 259 2.63 -12.12 16.45
C LYS A 259 2.86 -12.34 14.97
N ILE A 260 3.68 -11.52 14.31
CA ILE A 260 4.23 -11.90 13.01
C ILE A 260 5.27 -13.01 13.26
N ASN A 261 4.79 -14.23 13.43
CA ASN A 261 5.63 -15.37 13.76
C ASN A 261 6.23 -16.00 12.52
N ASP A 262 5.54 -15.92 11.39
CA ASP A 262 5.83 -16.66 10.18
C ASP A 262 5.38 -15.86 8.94
N LEU A 263 6.18 -14.92 8.42
CA LEU A 263 5.86 -14.34 7.12
C LEU A 263 6.17 -15.36 6.04
N LEU A 264 5.15 -15.73 5.27
CA LEU A 264 5.27 -16.49 4.05
C LEU A 264 5.15 -15.53 2.87
N TYR A 265 6.02 -15.68 1.89
CA TYR A 265 5.98 -14.91 0.64
C TYR A 265 6.11 -15.83 -0.56
N GLN A 266 5.67 -15.32 -1.72
CA GLN A 266 5.60 -16.12 -2.95
C GLN A 266 6.73 -15.80 -3.93
N GLY A 267 7.42 -14.69 -3.75
CA GLY A 267 8.62 -14.39 -4.53
C GLY A 267 9.31 -13.09 -4.17
N LEU A 268 10.25 -12.73 -5.04
CA LEU A 268 11.00 -11.48 -5.00
C LEU A 268 10.56 -10.62 -6.19
N THR A 269 10.22 -9.37 -5.94
CA THR A 269 9.85 -8.41 -6.98
C THR A 269 10.96 -7.38 -7.17
N PHE A 270 11.47 -7.25 -8.39
CA PHE A 270 12.54 -6.34 -8.77
C PHE A 270 11.92 -5.18 -9.53
N SER A 271 11.92 -3.99 -8.92
CA SER A 271 11.31 -2.79 -9.50
C SER A 271 12.35 -1.91 -10.19
N TYR A 272 12.05 -1.50 -11.42
CA TYR A 272 12.84 -0.60 -12.24
C TYR A 272 12.04 0.68 -12.48
N TYR A 273 12.72 1.81 -12.34
CA TYR A 273 12.14 3.14 -12.50
C TYR A 273 12.79 3.82 -13.71
N PRO A 274 12.06 4.58 -14.52
CA PRO A 274 12.66 5.26 -15.65
C PRO A 274 13.72 6.25 -15.17
N THR A 275 14.84 6.33 -15.90
CA THR A 275 15.98 7.21 -15.56
C THR A 275 15.65 8.70 -15.66
N SER A 276 14.57 9.04 -16.35
CA SER A 276 14.01 10.39 -16.48
C SER A 276 12.48 10.29 -16.52
N ALA A 277 11.76 11.41 -16.31
CA ALA A 277 10.30 11.41 -16.49
C ALA A 277 9.96 11.07 -17.95
N VAL A 278 9.40 9.88 -18.17
CA VAL A 278 9.05 9.39 -19.50
C VAL A 278 7.57 9.67 -19.71
N LYS A 279 7.28 10.86 -20.23
CA LYS A 279 5.96 11.20 -20.74
C LYS A 279 5.88 10.78 -22.20
N LEU A 280 4.94 9.89 -22.49
CA LEU A 280 4.61 9.46 -23.82
C LEU A 280 3.38 10.22 -24.28
N GLU A 281 3.44 10.78 -25.49
CA GLU A 281 2.33 11.49 -26.12
C GLU A 281 2.03 10.85 -27.46
N PHE A 282 0.76 10.56 -27.71
CA PHE A 282 0.29 9.83 -28.87
C PHE A 282 -0.92 10.54 -29.48
N PRO A 283 -1.06 10.59 -30.81
CA PRO A 283 -2.29 11.06 -31.41
C PRO A 283 -3.45 10.11 -31.03
N VAL A 284 -4.60 10.66 -30.65
CA VAL A 284 -5.83 9.85 -30.53
C VAL A 284 -6.21 9.40 -31.94
N PRO A 285 -6.38 8.11 -32.20
CA PRO A 285 -6.66 7.62 -33.54
C PRO A 285 -8.03 8.14 -33.98
N THR A 286 -8.09 8.74 -35.16
CA THR A 286 -9.34 9.24 -35.76
C THR A 286 -10.15 8.12 -36.43
N GLU A 287 -9.55 6.95 -36.64
CA GLU A 287 -10.16 5.77 -37.25
C GLU A 287 -10.07 4.55 -36.31
N LYS A 288 -10.98 3.58 -36.50
CA LYS A 288 -11.17 2.45 -35.56
C LYS A 288 -9.92 1.57 -35.35
N GLU A 289 -9.01 1.47 -36.32
CA GLU A 289 -7.75 0.72 -36.22
C GLU A 289 -6.68 1.35 -37.13
N ILE A 290 -5.60 1.90 -36.56
CA ILE A 290 -4.39 2.27 -37.32
C ILE A 290 -3.18 1.69 -36.58
N PRO A 291 -2.36 0.82 -37.20
CA PRO A 291 -1.08 0.43 -36.63
C PRO A 291 -0.15 1.65 -36.65
N VAL A 292 0.26 2.13 -35.47
CA VAL A 292 1.24 3.21 -35.35
C VAL A 292 2.50 2.61 -34.72
N LEU A 293 3.45 2.25 -35.56
CA LEU A 293 4.75 1.72 -35.14
C LEU A 293 5.63 2.87 -34.65
N PHE A 294 6.09 2.79 -33.39
CA PHE A 294 7.00 3.78 -32.76
C PHE A 294 8.44 3.26 -32.70
N GLU A 295 8.91 2.62 -33.78
CA GLU A 295 10.16 1.84 -33.85
C GLU A 295 11.41 2.58 -33.34
N ASP A 296 11.43 3.91 -33.40
CA ASP A 296 12.58 4.72 -33.01
C ASP A 296 12.58 5.19 -31.54
N GLN A 297 11.49 5.00 -30.79
CA GLN A 297 11.43 5.46 -29.41
C GLN A 297 11.74 4.32 -28.42
N LYS A 298 12.76 4.54 -27.57
CA LYS A 298 13.17 3.58 -26.53
C LYS A 298 13.01 4.20 -25.16
N VAL A 299 12.48 3.44 -24.22
CA VAL A 299 12.41 3.81 -22.80
C VAL A 299 13.59 3.18 -22.07
N GLU A 300 14.35 4.00 -21.36
CA GLU A 300 15.49 3.56 -20.55
C GLU A 300 15.12 3.52 -19.07
N PHE A 301 14.97 2.30 -18.55
CA PHE A 301 14.69 2.01 -17.15
C PHE A 301 15.98 1.83 -16.33
N SER A 302 17.04 1.33 -16.97
CA SER A 302 18.38 1.29 -16.40
C SER A 302 19.42 1.26 -17.53
N PRO A 303 20.72 1.41 -17.24
CA PRO A 303 21.77 1.29 -18.26
C PRO A 303 21.73 -0.04 -19.03
N GLU A 304 21.30 -1.13 -18.39
CA GLU A 304 21.12 -2.43 -19.01
C GLU A 304 19.70 -2.68 -19.53
N LEU A 305 18.68 -1.93 -19.07
CA LEU A 305 17.27 -2.20 -19.38
C LEU A 305 16.65 -1.13 -20.27
N ARG A 306 16.46 -1.48 -21.55
CA ARG A 306 15.88 -0.61 -22.57
C ARG A 306 14.77 -1.32 -23.33
N ALA A 307 13.57 -0.75 -23.34
CA ALA A 307 12.41 -1.30 -24.03
C ALA A 307 12.10 -0.51 -25.31
N PRO A 308 11.97 -1.16 -26.48
CA PRO A 308 11.37 -0.51 -27.63
C PRO A 308 9.89 -0.23 -27.37
N LEU A 309 9.45 1.00 -27.66
CA LEU A 309 8.05 1.36 -27.65
C LEU A 309 7.43 0.83 -28.94
N VAL A 310 6.68 -0.27 -28.87
CA VAL A 310 6.00 -0.85 -30.05
C VAL A 310 4.49 -0.73 -29.84
N GLY A 311 3.94 0.45 -30.09
CA GLY A 311 2.51 0.68 -29.95
C GLY A 311 1.69 0.03 -31.07
N MET A 312 0.50 -0.47 -30.74
CA MET A 312 -0.61 -0.58 -31.70
C MET A 312 -1.80 0.11 -31.06
N ILE A 313 -2.16 1.30 -31.54
CA ILE A 313 -3.31 2.02 -31.02
C ILE A 313 -4.58 1.33 -31.54
N LYS A 314 -5.15 0.43 -30.74
CA LYS A 314 -6.48 -0.13 -31.01
C LYS A 314 -7.53 0.70 -30.30
N GLN A 315 -8.43 1.33 -31.05
CA GLN A 315 -9.57 2.02 -30.48
C GLN A 315 -10.72 1.04 -30.32
N THR A 316 -11.06 0.67 -29.07
CA THR A 316 -12.38 0.09 -28.78
C THR A 316 -13.38 1.24 -28.62
N SER A 317 -14.65 0.95 -28.32
CA SER A 317 -15.68 1.98 -28.14
C SER A 317 -15.27 3.11 -27.17
N ASN A 318 -14.39 2.84 -26.19
CA ASN A 318 -14.01 3.77 -25.12
C ASN A 318 -12.50 3.78 -24.74
N ASP A 319 -11.66 2.87 -25.26
CA ASP A 319 -10.29 2.69 -24.76
C ASP A 319 -9.23 2.69 -25.89
N ILE A 320 -8.03 3.20 -25.56
CA ILE A 320 -6.78 3.04 -26.34
C ILE A 320 -5.94 1.92 -25.71
N TRP A 321 -5.35 1.09 -26.56
CA TRP A 321 -4.37 0.07 -26.19
C TRP A 321 -2.96 0.54 -26.62
N LEU A 322 -1.98 0.55 -25.72
CA LEU A 322 -0.56 0.68 -26.08
C LEU A 322 0.12 -0.66 -25.84
N LEU A 323 0.86 -1.18 -26.82
CA LEU A 323 1.71 -2.35 -26.63
C LEU A 323 3.13 -1.87 -26.33
N LEU A 324 3.78 -2.49 -25.36
CA LEU A 324 5.19 -2.29 -25.05
C LEU A 324 5.88 -3.64 -25.19
N ASP A 325 6.92 -3.70 -26.01
CA ASP A 325 7.78 -4.87 -26.07
C ASP A 325 8.82 -4.73 -24.96
N ILE A 326 8.58 -5.43 -23.87
CA ILE A 326 9.37 -5.29 -22.65
C ILE A 326 10.55 -6.26 -22.74
N PRO A 327 11.80 -5.76 -22.67
CA PRO A 327 12.99 -6.58 -22.79
C PRO A 327 13.03 -7.60 -21.65
N GLN A 328 13.37 -8.83 -22.00
CA GLN A 328 13.62 -9.86 -21.01
C GLN A 328 14.93 -9.53 -20.27
N VAL A 329 14.84 -9.33 -18.95
CA VAL A 329 16.03 -9.10 -18.09
C VAL A 329 16.82 -10.39 -17.90
N SER A 330 16.11 -11.52 -17.82
CA SER A 330 16.65 -12.84 -17.52
C SER A 330 15.64 -13.92 -17.92
N ASP A 331 16.12 -15.12 -18.20
CA ASP A 331 15.29 -16.32 -18.45
C ASP A 331 14.40 -16.68 -17.24
N TYR A 332 14.73 -16.16 -16.07
CA TYR A 332 14.09 -16.51 -14.79
C TYR A 332 13.20 -15.40 -14.24
N LEU A 333 13.33 -14.18 -14.74
CA LEU A 333 12.52 -13.03 -14.32
C LEU A 333 11.36 -12.83 -15.28
N LYS A 334 10.14 -12.84 -14.73
CA LYS A 334 8.92 -12.57 -15.50
C LYS A 334 8.42 -11.17 -15.22
N VAL A 335 7.95 -10.45 -16.23
CA VAL A 335 7.31 -9.15 -16.00
C VAL A 335 6.07 -9.38 -15.11
N TRP A 336 5.99 -8.61 -14.04
CA TRP A 336 5.00 -8.75 -12.97
C TRP A 336 4.00 -7.62 -12.94
N GLU A 337 4.48 -6.39 -12.98
CA GLU A 337 3.66 -5.20 -12.86
C GLU A 337 4.26 -4.10 -13.74
N PHE A 338 3.41 -3.44 -14.51
CA PHE A 338 3.74 -2.20 -15.19
C PHE A 338 2.84 -1.08 -14.67
N GLU A 339 3.44 0.05 -14.30
CA GLU A 339 2.76 1.18 -13.67
C GLU A 339 2.97 2.46 -14.49
N CYS A 340 1.86 3.11 -14.82
CA CYS A 340 1.86 4.42 -15.49
C CYS A 340 0.80 5.36 -14.92
N ASN A 341 1.13 6.65 -14.92
CA ASN A 341 0.22 7.76 -14.63
C ASN A 341 -0.50 8.20 -15.91
N ILE A 342 -1.83 8.30 -15.85
CA ILE A 342 -2.66 8.83 -16.92
C ILE A 342 -3.22 10.20 -16.47
N PRO A 343 -2.81 11.31 -17.11
CA PRO A 343 -3.30 12.65 -16.77
C PRO A 343 -4.81 12.75 -16.95
N ASN A 344 -5.46 13.58 -16.11
CA ASN A 344 -6.90 13.88 -16.15
C ASN A 344 -7.86 12.71 -15.85
N VAL A 345 -7.34 11.60 -15.32
CA VAL A 345 -8.13 10.54 -14.70
C VAL A 345 -8.10 10.75 -13.18
N SER A 346 -9.22 10.54 -12.48
CA SER A 346 -9.32 10.70 -11.01
C SER A 346 -8.17 9.98 -10.29
N GLU A 347 -7.60 10.54 -9.22
CA GLU A 347 -6.40 10.00 -8.51
C GLU A 347 -6.46 8.48 -8.20
N ASP A 348 -7.63 7.93 -7.85
CA ASP A 348 -7.80 6.48 -7.60
C ASP A 348 -7.67 5.59 -8.87
N LYS A 349 -7.60 6.20 -10.05
CA LYS A 349 -7.52 5.59 -11.37
C LYS A 349 -6.38 6.16 -12.23
N SER A 350 -5.64 7.16 -11.73
CA SER A 350 -4.53 7.76 -12.47
C SER A 350 -3.39 6.75 -12.64
N VAL A 351 -3.25 5.81 -11.71
CA VAL A 351 -2.28 4.71 -11.76
C VAL A 351 -2.95 3.47 -12.33
N THR A 352 -2.62 3.12 -13.57
CA THR A 352 -3.04 1.82 -14.14
C THR A 352 -1.95 0.79 -13.86
N LYS A 353 -2.31 -0.26 -13.11
CA LYS A 353 -1.45 -1.43 -12.85
C LYS A 353 -1.84 -2.55 -13.79
N LEU A 354 -0.91 -2.95 -14.64
CA LEU A 354 -1.12 -4.02 -15.61
C LEU A 354 -0.25 -5.19 -15.17
N GLY A 355 -0.88 -6.24 -14.65
CA GLY A 355 -0.16 -7.44 -14.25
C GLY A 355 -0.72 -8.12 -13.00
N GLY A 356 -0.77 -9.45 -13.09
CA GLY A 356 -1.19 -10.41 -12.08
C GLY A 356 -1.25 -11.77 -12.79
N ILE A 357 -0.35 -12.69 -12.41
CA ILE A 357 -0.07 -14.01 -13.01
C ILE A 357 -0.88 -14.32 -14.29
N SER A 358 -0.33 -13.94 -15.46
CA SER A 358 -0.68 -14.56 -16.75
C SER A 358 0.43 -15.55 -17.08
N THR A 359 0.05 -16.80 -17.34
CA THR A 359 0.94 -17.96 -17.49
C THR A 359 1.64 -18.05 -18.83
N ASP A 360 1.40 -17.13 -19.76
CA ASP A 360 1.84 -17.27 -21.14
C ASP A 360 2.90 -16.23 -21.49
N ASP A 361 3.88 -16.64 -22.31
CA ASP A 361 5.02 -15.90 -22.83
C ASP A 361 4.62 -14.65 -23.64
N MET A 362 3.92 -13.70 -23.02
CA MET A 362 3.55 -12.45 -23.64
C MET A 362 4.68 -11.45 -23.40
N SER A 363 5.45 -11.15 -24.46
CA SER A 363 6.36 -10.00 -24.52
C SER A 363 5.60 -8.66 -24.66
N GLU A 364 4.30 -8.72 -24.94
CA GLU A 364 3.45 -7.57 -25.23
C GLU A 364 2.47 -7.30 -24.08
N TYR A 365 2.64 -6.16 -23.40
CA TYR A 365 1.75 -5.75 -22.30
C TYR A 365 0.84 -4.60 -22.75
N PRO A 366 -0.50 -4.77 -22.68
CA PRO A 366 -1.43 -3.74 -23.13
C PRO A 366 -1.69 -2.69 -22.06
N ILE A 367 -1.39 -1.42 -22.33
CA ILE A 367 -1.86 -0.30 -21.53
C ILE A 367 -3.25 0.12 -22.01
N ILE A 368 -4.26 -0.04 -21.15
CA ILE A 368 -5.64 0.38 -21.42
C ILE A 368 -5.84 1.78 -20.85
N CYS A 369 -6.20 2.73 -21.71
CA CYS A 369 -6.43 4.11 -21.30
C CYS A 369 -7.80 4.61 -21.78
N PRO A 370 -8.64 5.15 -20.88
CA PRO A 370 -9.94 5.70 -21.26
C PRO A 370 -9.75 6.99 -22.07
N ILE A 371 -10.41 7.09 -23.22
CA ILE A 371 -10.34 8.28 -24.08
C ILE A 371 -11.37 9.32 -23.60
N SER A 372 -10.95 10.59 -23.47
CA SER A 372 -11.89 11.71 -23.45
C SER A 372 -12.19 12.15 -24.88
N SER A 373 -13.47 12.34 -25.23
CA SER A 373 -13.93 12.70 -26.59
C SER A 373 -13.32 13.98 -27.16
N ASP A 374 -12.71 14.80 -26.31
CA ASP A 374 -12.30 16.17 -26.63
C ASP A 374 -10.77 16.31 -26.76
N GLN A 375 -10.00 15.21 -26.72
CA GLN A 375 -8.53 15.24 -26.78
C GLN A 375 -7.98 14.81 -28.15
N GLU A 376 -7.10 15.63 -28.72
CA GLU A 376 -6.34 15.33 -29.95
C GLU A 376 -5.14 14.39 -29.68
N THR A 377 -4.59 14.45 -28.47
CA THR A 377 -3.45 13.66 -28.03
C THR A 377 -3.74 12.97 -26.71
N PHE A 378 -3.44 11.69 -26.64
CA PHE A 378 -3.36 10.93 -25.42
C PHE A 378 -1.95 11.03 -24.82
N SER A 379 -1.83 11.03 -23.50
CA SER A 379 -0.51 10.93 -22.87
C SER A 379 -0.52 10.03 -21.65
N CYS A 380 0.58 9.32 -21.43
CA CYS A 380 0.83 8.58 -20.19
C CYS A 380 2.27 8.84 -19.73
N GLU A 381 2.48 8.81 -18.42
CA GLU A 381 3.81 8.89 -17.83
C GLU A 381 4.15 7.52 -17.24
N ILE A 382 5.23 6.89 -17.71
CA ILE A 382 5.68 5.62 -17.15
C ILE A 382 6.29 5.89 -15.77
N VAL A 383 5.87 5.10 -14.78
CA VAL A 383 6.31 5.26 -13.38
C VAL A 383 7.24 4.13 -12.97
N ARG A 384 6.88 2.88 -13.30
CA ARG A 384 7.60 1.70 -12.80
C ARG A 384 7.36 0.47 -13.68
N LEU A 385 8.39 -0.37 -13.79
CA LEU A 385 8.34 -1.70 -14.39
C LEU A 385 8.90 -2.70 -13.38
N SER A 386 8.13 -3.72 -13.02
CA SER A 386 8.50 -4.72 -12.02
C SER A 386 8.61 -6.10 -12.64
N TYR A 387 9.61 -6.86 -12.23
CA TYR A 387 9.79 -8.27 -12.57
C TYR A 387 9.64 -9.13 -11.31
N PHE A 388 9.12 -10.33 -11.45
CA PHE A 388 8.92 -11.28 -10.37
C PHE A 388 9.78 -12.52 -10.58
N TYR A 389 10.44 -12.92 -9.50
CA TYR A 389 11.15 -14.18 -9.39
C TYR A 389 10.38 -15.09 -8.41
N PRO A 390 9.81 -16.22 -8.85
CA PRO A 390 9.06 -17.11 -7.97
C PRO A 390 10.00 -17.80 -6.97
N VAL A 391 9.87 -17.46 -5.69
CA VAL A 391 10.51 -18.15 -4.57
C VAL A 391 9.55 -18.20 -3.39
N ILE A 392 9.22 -19.41 -2.95
CA ILE A 392 8.38 -19.58 -1.76
C ILE A 392 9.29 -19.71 -0.54
N GLY A 393 9.07 -18.87 0.45
CA GLY A 393 9.92 -18.84 1.63
C GLY A 393 9.22 -18.35 2.88
N TRP A 394 9.70 -18.87 4.02
CA TRP A 394 9.39 -18.34 5.34
C TRP A 394 10.50 -17.35 5.76
N ALA A 395 10.09 -16.22 6.34
CA ALA A 395 10.99 -15.19 6.86
C ALA A 395 11.58 -15.55 8.24
N PHE A 396 10.80 -16.25 9.05
CA PHE A 396 11.19 -16.77 10.35
C PHE A 396 10.98 -18.28 10.25
N GLY A 397 12.05 -19.06 10.38
CA GLY A 397 11.92 -20.51 10.35
C GLY A 397 11.23 -21.01 11.61
N GLN A 398 10.57 -22.17 11.51
CA GLN A 398 10.34 -23.04 12.65
C GLN A 398 11.68 -23.64 13.08
N GLY A 399 12.44 -22.92 13.89
CA GLY A 399 13.56 -23.44 14.65
C GLY A 399 13.60 -22.64 15.93
N GLU A 400 13.21 -23.18 17.08
CA GLU A 400 13.32 -24.56 17.57
C GLU A 400 12.01 -25.34 17.71
#